data_AF-A0A1M6F4M8-F1
#
_entry.id   AF-A0A1M6F4M8-F1
#
_cell.length_a   1.000
_cell.length_b   1.000
_cell.length_c   1.000
_cell.angle_alpha   90.00
_cell.angle_beta   90.00
_cell.angle_gamma   90.00
#
_symmetry.space_group_name_H-M   'P 1'
#
loop_
_entity.id
_entity.type
_entity.pdbx_description
1 polymer ?
#
loop_
_entity_poly.entity_id
_entity_poly.type
_entity_poly.pdbx_seq_one_letter_code
_entity_poly.pdbx_strand_id
1 'polypeptide(L)'
;MSLLSGLEKFGLGNLKSEKIFDKEETKVEEEPKEKPKTVSVGQELPEEKTLVFEKKYDCPVCETSFTSLTVRTGKVHVKEQEIDLHPIYDLMDEIKYDIVACPSCGYAALARYFESITKRQKDAVREKICMNYKPIKNKYEIYTYDDALERYQLALANAIVKDAKASEKAYLCLRYAWLIRQMLRDPVTMALPHYSEERQKEMQGEEKELLKNALDGFVTAKQSESFPIAGMNTITLDYLLAALYMENEEYSQSLKLIGEILVSRSASNHTKEKARDLKDMIEEKQKG
;
A
#
# COMPACT_ATOMS: atom_id res chain seq x y z
N MET A 1 2.19 4.60 -16.92
CA MET A 1 3.30 3.62 -16.96
C MET A 1 2.93 2.38 -16.14
N SER A 2 3.61 1.24 -16.30
CA SER A 2 3.35 0.04 -15.47
C SER A 2 3.75 0.29 -14.00
N LEU A 3 3.01 -0.26 -13.04
CA LEU A 3 3.26 -0.19 -11.58
C LEU A 3 4.68 -0.64 -11.16
N LEU A 4 5.40 -1.32 -12.07
CA LEU A 4 6.75 -1.85 -11.90
C LEU A 4 7.81 -1.08 -12.72
N SER A 5 7.51 0.14 -13.15
CA SER A 5 8.39 0.94 -14.02
C SER A 5 9.77 1.24 -13.41
N GLY A 6 9.85 1.48 -12.10
CA GLY A 6 11.11 1.79 -11.41
C GLY A 6 12.03 0.59 -11.15
N LEU A 7 11.66 -0.62 -11.59
CA LEU A 7 12.47 -1.82 -11.43
C LEU A 7 13.72 -1.90 -12.32
N GLU A 8 13.82 -1.05 -13.34
CA GLU A 8 14.95 -1.03 -14.28
C GLU A 8 16.29 -0.79 -13.59
N LYS A 9 16.31 0.09 -12.59
CA LYS A 9 17.52 0.39 -11.80
C LYS A 9 18.03 -0.82 -11.01
N PHE A 10 17.15 -1.76 -10.69
CA PHE A 10 17.49 -3.02 -10.04
C PHE A 10 17.86 -4.13 -11.05
N GLY A 11 17.84 -3.86 -12.35
CA GLY A 11 18.06 -4.88 -13.39
C GLY A 11 16.83 -5.72 -13.73
N LEU A 12 15.64 -5.32 -13.26
CA LEU A 12 14.40 -6.10 -13.33
C LEU A 12 13.39 -5.55 -14.36
N GLY A 13 13.89 -4.90 -15.43
CA GLY A 13 13.04 -4.25 -16.45
C GLY A 13 12.07 -5.19 -17.19
N ASN A 14 12.32 -6.49 -17.17
CA ASN A 14 11.51 -7.50 -17.87
C ASN A 14 10.20 -7.87 -17.14
N LEU A 15 10.01 -7.44 -15.88
CA LEU A 15 8.82 -7.81 -15.08
C LEU A 15 7.60 -6.91 -15.31
N LYS A 16 7.70 -5.93 -16.24
CA LYS A 16 6.66 -4.91 -16.47
C LYS A 16 5.30 -5.45 -16.97
N SER A 17 5.21 -6.71 -17.36
CA SER A 17 4.04 -7.32 -18.03
C SER A 17 3.32 -8.43 -17.25
N GLU A 18 3.70 -8.72 -16.00
CA GLU A 18 2.99 -9.72 -15.19
C GLU A 18 1.72 -9.10 -14.55
N LYS A 19 0.54 -9.67 -14.85
CA LYS A 19 -0.75 -9.22 -14.31
C LYS A 19 -0.85 -9.57 -12.82
N ILE A 20 -1.37 -8.64 -12.01
CA ILE A 20 -1.52 -8.83 -10.56
C ILE A 20 -2.69 -9.78 -10.25
N PHE A 21 -3.79 -9.70 -11.03
CA PHE A 21 -4.98 -10.55 -10.98
C PHE A 21 -5.57 -10.78 -12.39
N ASP A 22 -6.28 -11.89 -12.61
CA ASP A 22 -6.88 -12.24 -13.92
C ASP A 22 -8.35 -11.77 -14.06
N LYS A 23 -8.57 -10.63 -14.76
CA LYS A 23 -9.58 -10.35 -15.84
C LYS A 23 -10.33 -8.99 -15.82
N GLU A 24 -10.39 -8.44 -17.06
CA GLU A 24 -11.41 -7.65 -17.79
C GLU A 24 -11.76 -6.19 -17.33
N GLU A 25 -11.51 -5.23 -18.24
CA GLU A 25 -11.55 -3.77 -18.04
C GLU A 25 -12.77 -3.10 -18.68
N THR A 26 -13.33 -2.10 -18.00
CA THR A 26 -14.25 -1.09 -18.54
C THR A 26 -13.70 0.32 -18.23
N LYS A 27 -13.79 1.22 -19.22
CA LYS A 27 -13.24 2.60 -19.24
C LYS A 27 -14.33 3.64 -18.93
N VAL A 28 -13.91 4.86 -18.55
CA VAL A 28 -14.38 6.23 -18.98
C VAL A 28 -13.97 7.24 -17.88
N GLU A 29 -13.00 8.14 -18.12
CA GLU A 29 -13.05 9.60 -18.45
C GLU A 29 -13.31 10.57 -17.27
N GLU A 30 -12.45 11.60 -17.15
CA GLU A 30 -12.35 12.61 -16.07
C GLU A 30 -12.64 14.04 -16.60
N GLU A 31 -13.13 14.94 -15.73
CA GLU A 31 -12.84 16.40 -15.61
C GLU A 31 -13.63 16.98 -14.39
N PRO A 32 -13.39 18.21 -13.84
CA PRO A 32 -12.22 18.70 -13.10
C PRO A 32 -12.57 19.41 -11.74
N LYS A 33 -11.54 20.01 -11.12
CA LYS A 33 -11.30 20.33 -9.69
C LYS A 33 -11.86 21.67 -9.14
N GLU A 34 -12.00 21.76 -7.80
CA GLU A 34 -11.92 23.01 -7.03
C GLU A 34 -10.98 22.91 -5.79
N LYS A 35 -10.58 24.09 -5.26
CA LYS A 35 -9.32 24.41 -4.58
C LYS A 35 -9.35 24.28 -3.03
N PRO A 36 -8.21 23.96 -2.36
CA PRO A 36 -8.14 23.85 -0.91
C PRO A 36 -7.74 25.15 -0.18
N LYS A 37 -8.16 25.27 1.08
CA LYS A 37 -7.79 26.33 2.03
C LYS A 37 -6.74 25.83 3.04
N THR A 38 -5.76 26.69 3.27
CA THR A 38 -4.60 26.60 4.18
C THR A 38 -4.98 26.70 5.66
N VAL A 39 -4.32 25.93 6.54
CA VAL A 39 -4.11 26.27 7.96
C VAL A 39 -2.69 25.89 8.41
N SER A 40 -2.22 26.67 9.38
CA SER A 40 -0.89 27.11 9.78
C SER A 40 0.01 26.12 10.55
N VAL A 41 1.32 26.31 10.31
CA VAL A 41 2.50 25.70 10.96
C VAL A 41 2.72 26.27 12.37
N GLY A 42 3.09 25.42 13.33
CA GLY A 42 3.55 25.88 14.64
C GLY A 42 3.81 24.79 15.68
N GLN A 43 4.68 23.82 15.40
CA GLN A 43 5.41 23.01 16.39
C GLN A 43 6.63 22.38 15.70
N GLU A 44 7.83 22.58 16.25
CA GLU A 44 9.05 21.94 15.74
C GLU A 44 8.91 20.42 15.87
N LEU A 45 8.65 19.77 14.73
CA LEU A 45 8.55 18.33 14.61
C LEU A 45 9.91 17.72 14.99
N PRO A 46 9.93 16.63 15.79
CA PRO A 46 11.16 15.87 16.03
C PRO A 46 11.79 15.45 14.70
N GLU A 47 13.12 15.53 14.61
CA GLU A 47 13.83 15.03 13.43
C GLU A 47 13.45 13.56 13.18
N GLU A 48 12.93 13.25 11.99
CA GLU A 48 12.41 11.93 11.62
C GLU A 48 13.39 10.79 11.94
N LYS A 49 14.69 11.05 11.82
CA LYS A 49 15.79 10.14 12.18
C LYS A 49 15.70 9.61 13.62
N THR A 50 15.15 10.38 14.55
CA THR A 50 14.99 9.99 15.96
C THR A 50 13.83 9.02 16.19
N LEU A 51 12.88 8.96 15.24
CA LEU A 51 11.69 8.13 15.28
C LEU A 51 11.91 6.74 14.69
N VAL A 52 13.06 6.51 14.06
CA VAL A 52 13.42 5.23 13.45
C VAL A 52 14.61 4.57 14.15
N PHE A 53 14.81 3.28 13.91
CA PHE A 53 15.98 2.53 14.34
C PHE A 53 16.35 1.45 13.32
N GLU A 54 17.62 1.07 13.28
CA GLU A 54 18.07 -0.06 12.49
C GLU A 54 17.67 -1.38 13.16
N LYS A 55 16.84 -2.16 12.47
CA LYS A 55 16.50 -3.53 12.86
C LYS A 55 17.29 -4.51 12.01
N LYS A 56 17.93 -5.49 12.66
CA LYS A 56 18.65 -6.57 11.98
C LYS A 56 17.68 -7.59 11.38
N TYR A 57 17.97 -8.04 10.17
CA TYR A 57 17.28 -9.10 9.44
C TYR A 57 18.29 -10.09 8.86
N ASP A 58 17.91 -11.36 8.81
CA ASP A 58 18.60 -12.39 8.05
C ASP A 58 17.74 -12.75 6.84
N CYS A 59 18.26 -12.57 5.62
CA CYS A 59 17.47 -12.81 4.42
C CYS A 59 17.13 -14.29 4.28
N PRO A 60 15.85 -14.70 4.21
CA PRO A 60 15.50 -16.12 4.09
C PRO A 60 15.84 -16.71 2.72
N VAL A 61 16.16 -15.88 1.72
CA VAL A 61 16.47 -16.29 0.34
C VAL A 61 17.97 -16.47 0.11
N CYS A 62 18.79 -15.50 0.52
CA CYS A 62 20.25 -15.54 0.30
C CYS A 62 21.09 -15.63 1.58
N GLU A 63 20.45 -15.68 2.76
CA GLU A 63 21.09 -15.85 4.07
C GLU A 63 22.01 -14.69 4.50
N THR A 64 22.08 -13.62 3.71
CA THR A 64 22.82 -12.42 4.09
C THR A 64 22.13 -11.70 5.24
N SER A 65 22.89 -11.41 6.31
CA SER A 65 22.47 -10.51 7.38
C SER A 65 22.59 -9.04 6.94
N PHE A 66 21.57 -8.24 7.22
CA PHE A 66 21.56 -6.79 6.94
C PHE A 66 20.70 -6.04 7.97
N THR A 67 20.70 -4.71 7.90
CA THR A 67 19.80 -3.86 8.69
C THR A 67 18.82 -3.13 7.79
N SER A 68 17.61 -2.89 8.29
CA SER A 68 16.59 -2.05 7.66
C SER A 68 16.05 -1.06 8.69
N LEU A 69 15.70 0.14 8.26
CA LEU A 69 15.09 1.13 9.15
C LEU A 69 13.67 0.69 9.50
N THR A 70 13.28 0.87 10.76
CA THR A 70 11.97 0.52 11.30
C THR A 70 11.52 1.62 12.27
N VAL A 71 10.23 1.95 12.27
CA VAL A 71 9.66 2.96 13.16
C VAL A 71 9.67 2.47 14.61
N ARG A 72 10.05 3.36 15.54
CA ARG A 72 10.00 3.11 16.98
C ARG A 72 8.56 3.14 17.47
N THR A 73 8.08 1.99 17.94
CA THR A 73 6.73 1.86 18.49
C THR A 73 6.49 2.85 19.63
N GLY A 74 5.31 3.48 19.65
CA GLY A 74 4.87 4.39 20.72
C GLY A 74 5.45 5.80 20.65
N LYS A 75 6.21 6.13 19.60
CA LYS A 75 6.67 7.50 19.34
C LYS A 75 5.80 8.25 18.34
N VAL A 76 5.14 7.53 17.45
CA VAL A 76 4.24 8.08 16.43
C VAL A 76 2.82 7.63 16.75
N HIS A 77 1.85 8.53 16.63
CA HIS A 77 0.46 8.25 16.98
C HIS A 77 -0.46 8.50 15.80
N VAL A 78 -1.49 7.66 15.67
CA VAL A 78 -2.53 7.86 14.66
C VAL A 78 -3.33 9.11 15.05
N LYS A 79 -3.24 10.13 14.21
CA LYS A 79 -3.97 11.39 14.34
C LYS A 79 -5.39 11.25 13.78
N GLU A 80 -5.50 10.58 12.64
CA GLU A 80 -6.74 10.41 11.91
C GLU A 80 -6.72 9.07 11.16
N GLN A 81 -7.88 8.55 10.79
CA GLN A 81 -7.97 7.37 9.93
C GLN A 81 -8.95 7.66 8.80
N GLU A 82 -8.48 7.52 7.56
CA GLU A 82 -9.30 7.71 6.37
C GLU A 82 -10.33 6.57 6.19
N ILE A 83 -11.25 6.75 5.24
CA ILE A 83 -12.37 5.82 5.02
C ILE A 83 -11.92 4.41 4.64
N ASP A 84 -10.82 4.28 3.93
CA ASP A 84 -10.22 3.00 3.54
C ASP A 84 -9.29 2.44 4.64
N LEU A 85 -9.43 2.92 5.87
CA LEU A 85 -8.64 2.54 7.05
C LEU A 85 -7.18 2.98 7.04
N HIS A 86 -6.75 3.83 6.11
CA HIS A 86 -5.42 4.41 6.10
C HIS A 86 -5.16 5.24 7.37
N PRO A 87 -4.21 4.83 8.24
CA PRO A 87 -3.85 5.64 9.41
C PRO A 87 -2.97 6.82 9.00
N ILE A 88 -3.42 8.04 9.32
CA ILE A 88 -2.64 9.26 9.19
C ILE A 88 -1.98 9.57 10.53
N TYR A 89 -0.66 9.72 10.50
CA TYR A 89 0.17 9.92 11.69
C TYR A 89 0.56 11.39 11.88
N ASP A 90 0.87 11.77 13.11
CA ASP A 90 1.18 13.14 13.51
C ASP A 90 2.60 13.60 13.17
N LEU A 91 3.62 12.76 13.42
CA LEU A 91 5.03 13.16 13.38
C LEU A 91 5.77 12.74 12.10
N MET A 92 5.38 11.63 11.50
CA MET A 92 6.01 11.08 10.29
C MET A 92 5.08 10.10 9.60
N ASP A 93 5.32 9.86 8.31
CA ASP A 93 4.62 8.79 7.60
C ASP A 93 5.34 7.45 7.81
N GLU A 94 4.71 6.56 8.58
CA GLU A 94 5.23 5.22 8.84
C GLU A 94 5.27 4.36 7.57
N ILE A 95 4.44 4.66 6.56
CA ILE A 95 4.30 3.82 5.37
C ILE A 95 5.59 3.70 4.56
N LYS A 96 6.49 4.70 4.69
CA LYS A 96 7.83 4.70 4.09
C LYS A 96 8.71 3.53 4.57
N TYR A 97 8.39 2.95 5.73
CA TYR A 97 9.23 1.97 6.44
C TYR A 97 8.65 0.55 6.47
N ASP A 98 7.55 0.30 5.78
CA ASP A 98 6.84 -0.98 5.82
C ASP A 98 7.60 -2.14 5.14
N ILE A 99 8.37 -1.81 4.11
CA ILE A 99 9.01 -2.80 3.24
C ILE A 99 10.44 -3.08 3.71
N VAL A 100 10.68 -4.35 4.01
CA VAL A 100 12.01 -4.89 4.20
C VAL A 100 12.51 -5.39 2.85
N ALA A 101 13.62 -4.82 2.37
CA ALA A 101 14.24 -5.19 1.11
C ALA A 101 15.69 -5.62 1.35
N CYS A 102 16.03 -6.84 0.93
CA CYS A 102 17.39 -7.35 1.02
C CYS A 102 18.28 -6.65 -0.02
N PRO A 103 19.35 -5.95 0.41
CA PRO A 103 20.23 -5.20 -0.50
C PRO A 103 21.10 -6.12 -1.38
N SER A 104 21.20 -7.42 -1.04
CA SER A 104 22.06 -8.37 -1.74
C SER A 104 21.35 -9.12 -2.86
N CYS A 105 20.10 -9.53 -2.66
CA CYS A 105 19.41 -10.43 -3.60
C CYS A 105 18.09 -9.89 -4.15
N GLY A 106 17.64 -8.72 -3.68
CA GLY A 106 16.41 -8.10 -4.18
C GLY A 106 15.12 -8.72 -3.65
N TYR A 107 15.20 -9.68 -2.72
CA TYR A 107 14.02 -10.16 -2.02
C TYR A 107 13.45 -9.04 -1.15
N ALA A 108 12.20 -8.67 -1.39
CA ALA A 108 11.50 -7.65 -0.63
C ALA A 108 10.07 -8.09 -0.30
N ALA A 109 9.60 -7.70 0.88
CA ALA A 109 8.23 -7.93 1.34
C ALA A 109 7.87 -6.95 2.45
N LEU A 110 6.58 -6.84 2.78
CA LEU A 110 6.15 -6.23 4.03
C LEU A 110 6.83 -6.93 5.20
N ALA A 111 7.26 -6.17 6.22
CA ALA A 111 8.01 -6.71 7.35
C ALA A 111 7.35 -7.95 8.00
N ARG A 112 6.01 -7.98 8.07
CA ARG A 112 5.24 -9.09 8.62
C ARG A 112 5.25 -10.38 7.80
N TYR A 113 5.59 -10.31 6.52
CA TYR A 113 5.66 -11.44 5.59
C TYR A 113 7.10 -11.78 5.16
N PHE A 114 8.09 -11.01 5.64
CA PHE A 114 9.46 -11.12 5.18
C PHE A 114 10.08 -12.48 5.51
N GLU A 115 9.81 -13.04 6.70
CA GLU A 115 10.38 -14.33 7.11
C GLU A 115 9.55 -15.53 6.61
N SER A 116 8.28 -15.32 6.26
CA SER A 116 7.33 -16.38 5.90
C SER A 116 7.35 -16.72 4.41
N ILE A 117 8.41 -17.43 3.99
CA ILE A 117 8.58 -17.88 2.61
C ILE A 117 8.93 -19.37 2.52
N THR A 118 8.19 -20.11 1.68
CA THR A 118 8.42 -21.55 1.47
C THR A 118 9.60 -21.82 0.55
N LYS A 119 10.13 -23.06 0.54
CA LYS A 119 11.23 -23.43 -0.36
C LYS A 119 10.90 -23.16 -1.83
N ARG A 120 9.71 -23.57 -2.29
CA ARG A 120 9.22 -23.31 -3.67
C ARG A 120 9.26 -21.81 -4.02
N GLN A 121 8.83 -20.98 -3.08
CA GLN A 121 8.82 -19.53 -3.26
C GLN A 121 10.22 -18.93 -3.27
N LYS A 122 11.14 -19.41 -2.41
CA LYS A 122 12.54 -19.01 -2.45
C LYS A 122 13.17 -19.31 -3.81
N ASP A 123 12.89 -20.50 -4.35
CA ASP A 123 13.44 -20.92 -5.65
C ASP A 123 12.90 -20.04 -6.79
N ALA A 124 11.60 -19.73 -6.80
CA ALA A 124 11.01 -18.80 -7.78
C ALA A 124 11.60 -17.38 -7.69
N VAL A 125 11.79 -16.85 -6.47
CA VAL A 125 12.43 -15.54 -6.26
C VAL A 125 13.88 -15.58 -6.73
N ARG A 126 14.63 -16.65 -6.46
CA ARG A 126 16.03 -16.77 -6.93
C ARG A 126 16.11 -16.70 -8.44
N GLU A 127 15.28 -17.48 -9.13
CA GLU A 127 15.28 -17.59 -10.58
C GLU A 127 14.86 -16.28 -11.26
N LYS A 128 13.75 -15.67 -10.82
CA LYS A 128 13.17 -14.51 -11.52
C LYS A 128 13.68 -13.16 -11.02
N ILE A 129 14.06 -13.05 -9.74
CA ILE A 129 14.52 -11.80 -9.11
C ILE A 129 16.03 -11.82 -8.93
N CYS A 130 16.55 -12.73 -8.10
CA CYS A 130 17.94 -12.64 -7.62
C CYS A 130 18.98 -12.71 -8.75
N MET A 131 18.75 -13.54 -9.77
CA MET A 131 19.69 -13.69 -10.89
C MET A 131 19.89 -12.41 -11.71
N ASN A 132 18.89 -11.53 -11.73
CA ASN A 132 18.91 -10.27 -12.50
C ASN A 132 19.12 -9.05 -11.60
N TYR A 133 19.05 -9.23 -10.28
CA TYR A 133 19.10 -8.14 -9.32
C TYR A 133 20.50 -7.52 -9.24
N LYS A 134 20.55 -6.19 -9.35
CA LYS A 134 21.76 -5.40 -9.10
C LYS A 134 21.77 -4.91 -7.65
N PRO A 135 22.74 -5.36 -6.82
CA PRO A 135 22.82 -4.95 -5.43
C PRO A 135 22.94 -3.44 -5.25
N ILE A 136 22.18 -2.89 -4.32
CA ILE A 136 22.26 -1.48 -3.92
C ILE A 136 23.05 -1.37 -2.62
N LYS A 137 24.02 -0.45 -2.58
CA LYS A 137 24.89 -0.19 -1.42
C LYS A 137 24.65 1.17 -0.79
N ASN A 138 23.39 1.58 -0.71
CA ASN A 138 23.02 2.84 -0.08
C ASN A 138 22.94 2.66 1.42
N LYS A 139 23.51 3.62 2.16
CA LYS A 139 23.28 3.74 3.60
C LYS A 139 22.19 4.78 3.82
N TYR A 140 21.19 4.41 4.61
CA TYR A 140 20.02 5.24 4.87
C TYR A 140 20.00 5.70 6.31
N GLU A 141 19.74 6.99 6.53
CA GLU A 141 19.43 7.52 7.86
C GLU A 141 17.91 7.66 8.06
N ILE A 142 17.20 7.95 6.96
CA ILE A 142 15.74 7.96 6.81
C ILE A 142 15.42 7.42 5.41
N TYR A 143 14.16 7.03 5.18
CA TYR A 143 13.67 6.78 3.83
C TYR A 143 12.92 8.01 3.30
N THR A 144 13.30 8.43 2.10
CA THR A 144 12.48 9.35 1.32
C THR A 144 11.28 8.61 0.74
N TYR A 145 10.30 9.34 0.22
CA TYR A 145 9.20 8.71 -0.51
C TYR A 145 9.68 7.97 -1.76
N ASP A 146 10.72 8.46 -2.45
CA ASP A 146 11.33 7.77 -3.57
C ASP A 146 11.90 6.43 -3.11
N ASP A 147 12.69 6.40 -2.03
CA ASP A 147 13.22 5.15 -1.47
C ASP A 147 12.13 4.14 -1.12
N ALA A 148 11.02 4.64 -0.56
CA ALA A 148 9.86 3.81 -0.24
C ALA A 148 9.20 3.28 -1.52
N LEU A 149 8.92 4.13 -2.50
CA LEU A 149 8.31 3.77 -3.79
C LEU A 149 9.07 2.62 -4.46
N GLU A 150 10.38 2.74 -4.52
CA GLU A 150 11.26 1.72 -5.09
C GLU A 150 11.18 0.37 -4.36
N ARG A 151 11.06 0.40 -3.03
CA ARG A 151 10.89 -0.80 -2.20
C ARG A 151 9.52 -1.43 -2.40
N TYR A 152 8.47 -0.64 -2.50
CA TYR A 152 7.12 -1.14 -2.78
C TYR A 152 7.03 -1.81 -4.15
N GLN A 153 7.64 -1.22 -5.18
CA GLN A 153 7.74 -1.84 -6.50
C GLN A 153 8.47 -3.19 -6.44
N LEU A 154 9.59 -3.25 -5.72
CA LEU A 154 10.35 -4.48 -5.54
C LEU A 154 9.55 -5.54 -4.76
N ALA A 155 8.82 -5.14 -3.71
CA ALA A 155 7.98 -6.04 -2.95
C ALA A 155 6.81 -6.57 -3.78
N LEU A 156 6.21 -5.74 -4.63
CA LEU A 156 5.11 -6.15 -5.51
C LEU A 156 5.59 -7.20 -6.52
N ALA A 157 6.73 -6.97 -7.16
CA ALA A 157 7.35 -7.97 -8.04
C ALA A 157 7.65 -9.28 -7.31
N ASN A 158 8.19 -9.21 -6.09
CA ASN A 158 8.42 -10.41 -5.28
C ASN A 158 7.12 -11.13 -4.93
N ALA A 159 6.04 -10.41 -4.60
CA ALA A 159 4.73 -10.98 -4.28
C ALA A 159 4.10 -11.70 -5.48
N ILE A 160 4.26 -11.15 -6.69
CA ILE A 160 3.82 -11.79 -7.94
C ILE A 160 4.66 -13.04 -8.22
N VAL A 161 5.99 -12.91 -8.25
CA VAL A 161 6.94 -13.99 -8.57
C VAL A 161 6.80 -15.18 -7.61
N LYS A 162 6.65 -14.90 -6.31
CA LYS A 162 6.51 -15.95 -5.29
C LYS A 162 5.10 -16.51 -5.20
N ASP A 163 4.19 -16.06 -6.07
CA ASP A 163 2.77 -16.37 -6.02
C ASP A 163 2.23 -16.28 -4.59
N ALA A 164 2.37 -15.08 -4.00
CA ALA A 164 1.88 -14.80 -2.66
C ALA A 164 0.35 -14.99 -2.57
N LYS A 165 -0.14 -15.16 -1.34
CA LYS A 165 -1.58 -15.24 -1.06
C LYS A 165 -2.31 -14.00 -1.60
N ALA A 166 -3.58 -14.17 -1.96
CA ALA A 166 -4.40 -13.06 -2.44
C ALA A 166 -4.45 -11.93 -1.40
N SER A 167 -4.57 -12.28 -0.12
CA SER A 167 -4.57 -11.32 1.00
C SER A 167 -3.26 -10.54 1.13
N GLU A 168 -2.11 -11.19 0.87
CA GLU A 168 -0.80 -10.53 0.91
C GLU A 168 -0.65 -9.56 -0.26
N LYS A 169 -1.00 -9.97 -1.48
CA LYS A 169 -0.97 -9.11 -2.67
C LYS A 169 -1.92 -7.92 -2.50
N ALA A 170 -3.15 -8.16 -2.03
CA ALA A 170 -4.17 -7.14 -1.79
C ALA A 170 -3.72 -6.09 -0.76
N TYR A 171 -3.21 -6.55 0.39
CA TYR A 171 -2.75 -5.65 1.44
C TYR A 171 -1.51 -4.85 1.01
N LEU A 172 -0.60 -5.46 0.24
CA LEU A 172 0.52 -4.73 -0.35
C LEU A 172 0.05 -3.65 -1.34
N CYS A 173 -0.91 -3.95 -2.21
CA CYS A 173 -1.47 -2.96 -3.13
C CYS A 173 -2.15 -1.80 -2.39
N LEU A 174 -2.89 -2.10 -1.31
CA LEU A 174 -3.53 -1.09 -0.47
C LEU A 174 -2.51 -0.14 0.16
N ARG A 175 -1.47 -0.69 0.80
CA ARG A 175 -0.39 0.12 1.41
C ARG A 175 0.37 0.91 0.34
N TYR A 176 0.54 0.34 -0.85
CA TYR A 176 1.20 1.04 -1.95
C TYR A 176 0.35 2.21 -2.47
N ALA A 177 -0.97 2.05 -2.60
CA ALA A 177 -1.88 3.14 -2.95
C ALA A 177 -1.78 4.29 -1.95
N TRP A 178 -1.78 3.98 -0.66
CA TRP A 178 -1.61 4.98 0.40
C TRP A 178 -0.27 5.71 0.32
N LEU A 179 0.83 5.01 0.00
CA LEU A 179 2.12 5.67 -0.22
C LEU A 179 2.00 6.70 -1.35
N ILE A 180 1.45 6.32 -2.49
CA ILE A 180 1.28 7.23 -3.65
C ILE A 180 0.40 8.42 -3.28
N ARG A 181 -0.71 8.18 -2.57
CA ARG A 181 -1.60 9.23 -2.06
C ARG A 181 -0.85 10.25 -1.21
N GLN A 182 0.00 9.77 -0.31
CA GLN A 182 0.77 10.61 0.60
C GLN A 182 1.87 11.37 -0.12
N MET A 183 2.51 10.75 -1.11
CA MET A 183 3.45 11.43 -2.01
C MET A 183 2.78 12.60 -2.73
N LEU A 184 1.60 12.38 -3.32
CA LEU A 184 0.84 13.41 -4.04
C LEU A 184 0.39 14.57 -3.15
N ARG A 185 0.25 14.32 -1.84
CA ARG A 185 -0.11 15.34 -0.83
C ARG A 185 1.10 16.06 -0.25
N ASP A 186 2.30 15.52 -0.38
CA ASP A 186 3.52 16.11 0.16
C ASP A 186 4.10 17.16 -0.80
N PRO A 187 4.00 18.46 -0.49
CA PRO A 187 4.43 19.52 -1.41
C PRO A 187 5.95 19.52 -1.62
N VAL A 188 6.72 19.01 -0.66
CA VAL A 188 8.19 18.92 -0.77
C VAL A 188 8.57 17.89 -1.82
N THR A 189 7.98 16.70 -1.76
CA THR A 189 8.18 15.63 -2.75
C THR A 189 7.69 16.09 -4.12
N MET A 190 6.48 16.66 -4.21
CA MET A 190 5.91 17.11 -5.49
C MET A 190 6.63 18.31 -6.10
N ALA A 191 7.47 19.03 -5.35
CA ALA A 191 8.32 20.09 -5.87
C ALA A 191 9.63 19.58 -6.50
N LEU A 192 9.96 18.28 -6.38
CA LEU A 192 11.18 17.74 -6.99
C LEU A 192 11.08 17.74 -8.53
N PRO A 193 12.18 18.01 -9.26
CA PRO A 193 12.14 18.21 -10.72
C PRO A 193 11.57 17.06 -11.55
N HIS A 194 11.58 15.84 -11.01
CA HIS A 194 11.11 14.64 -11.71
C HIS A 194 9.60 14.35 -11.51
N TYR A 195 8.92 15.10 -10.65
CA TYR A 195 7.47 15.04 -10.45
C TYR A 195 6.75 16.14 -11.24
N SER A 196 6.86 16.09 -12.57
CA SER A 196 6.10 16.96 -13.47
C SER A 196 4.59 16.80 -13.28
N GLU A 197 3.78 17.77 -13.71
CA GLU A 197 2.32 17.66 -13.64
C GLU A 197 1.78 16.40 -14.35
N GLU A 198 2.43 16.01 -15.44
CA GLU A 198 2.11 14.76 -16.15
C GLU A 198 2.40 13.54 -15.26
N ARG A 199 3.56 13.49 -14.60
CA ARG A 199 3.90 12.39 -13.69
C ARG A 199 2.95 12.33 -12.49
N GLN A 200 2.52 13.47 -11.97
CA GLN A 200 1.54 13.53 -10.88
C GLN A 200 0.19 12.96 -11.32
N LYS A 201 -0.27 13.27 -12.54
CA LYS A 201 -1.50 12.66 -13.10
C LYS A 201 -1.33 11.16 -13.30
N GLU A 202 -0.18 10.69 -13.77
CA GLU A 202 0.09 9.25 -13.86
C GLU A 202 0.02 8.57 -12.49
N MET A 203 0.60 9.17 -11.46
CA MET A 203 0.55 8.65 -10.10
C MET A 203 -0.87 8.58 -9.54
N GLN A 204 -1.75 9.54 -9.88
CA GLN A 204 -3.17 9.45 -9.54
C GLN A 204 -3.85 8.23 -10.20
N GLY A 205 -3.48 7.93 -11.45
CA GLY A 205 -3.90 6.70 -12.12
C GLY A 205 -3.35 5.43 -11.47
N GLU A 206 -2.06 5.44 -11.09
CA GLU A 206 -1.40 4.32 -10.38
C GLU A 206 -2.08 4.05 -9.03
N GLU A 207 -2.45 5.09 -8.27
CA GLU A 207 -3.22 4.96 -7.02
C GLU A 207 -4.57 4.27 -7.26
N LYS A 208 -5.36 4.75 -8.24
CA LYS A 208 -6.66 4.15 -8.59
C LYS A 208 -6.51 2.68 -8.99
N GLU A 209 -5.50 2.36 -9.80
CA GLU A 209 -5.21 0.99 -10.22
C GLU A 209 -4.83 0.10 -9.01
N LEU A 210 -4.01 0.61 -8.09
CA LEU A 210 -3.64 -0.11 -6.87
C LEU A 210 -4.83 -0.35 -5.93
N LEU A 211 -5.73 0.62 -5.78
CA LEU A 211 -6.96 0.45 -4.99
C LEU A 211 -7.90 -0.59 -5.61
N LYS A 212 -8.02 -0.62 -6.94
CA LYS A 212 -8.77 -1.67 -7.65
C LYS A 212 -8.15 -3.06 -7.43
N ASN A 213 -6.82 -3.17 -7.59
CA ASN A 213 -6.11 -4.42 -7.32
C ASN A 213 -6.25 -4.86 -5.85
N ALA A 214 -6.25 -3.93 -4.90
CA ALA A 214 -6.51 -4.23 -3.49
C ALA A 214 -7.92 -4.78 -3.29
N LEU A 215 -8.93 -4.16 -3.90
CA LEU A 215 -10.33 -4.62 -3.86
C LEU A 215 -10.46 -6.06 -4.38
N ASP A 216 -10.01 -6.32 -5.60
CA ASP A 216 -10.09 -7.64 -6.26
C ASP A 216 -9.38 -8.72 -5.44
N GLY A 217 -8.18 -8.38 -4.93
CA GLY A 217 -7.41 -9.28 -4.10
C GLY A 217 -8.08 -9.59 -2.76
N PHE A 218 -8.73 -8.61 -2.11
CA PHE A 218 -9.45 -8.84 -0.86
C PHE A 218 -10.77 -9.59 -1.07
N VAL A 219 -11.48 -9.35 -2.17
CA VAL A 219 -12.66 -10.15 -2.56
C VAL A 219 -12.26 -11.60 -2.75
N THR A 220 -11.17 -11.85 -3.49
CA THR A 220 -10.61 -13.19 -3.71
C THR A 220 -10.17 -13.84 -2.39
N ALA A 221 -9.48 -13.10 -1.54
CA ALA A 221 -9.02 -13.60 -0.23
C ALA A 221 -10.22 -13.97 0.66
N LYS A 222 -11.27 -13.14 0.71
CA LYS A 222 -12.48 -13.41 1.50
C LYS A 222 -13.19 -14.70 1.07
N GLN A 223 -13.08 -15.09 -0.20
CA GLN A 223 -13.68 -16.31 -0.75
C GLN A 223 -12.81 -17.56 -0.56
N SER A 224 -11.48 -17.40 -0.49
CA SER A 224 -10.52 -18.51 -0.59
C SER A 224 -9.63 -18.72 0.65
N GLU A 225 -9.56 -17.75 1.56
CA GLU A 225 -8.70 -17.78 2.74
C GLU A 225 -9.49 -17.78 4.05
N SER A 226 -8.91 -18.36 5.10
CA SER A 226 -9.48 -18.34 6.45
C SER A 226 -9.13 -17.04 7.18
N PHE A 227 -10.09 -16.50 7.93
CA PHE A 227 -9.82 -15.38 8.84
C PHE A 227 -8.85 -15.76 9.97
N PRO A 228 -8.00 -14.82 10.44
CA PRO A 228 -7.91 -13.42 10.01
C PRO A 228 -7.19 -13.24 8.66
N ILE A 229 -7.73 -12.38 7.80
CA ILE A 229 -7.20 -12.07 6.46
C ILE A 229 -6.37 -10.79 6.55
N ALA A 230 -5.08 -10.85 6.20
CA ALA A 230 -4.12 -9.75 6.41
C ALA A 230 -4.14 -9.18 7.85
N GLY A 231 -4.49 -10.01 8.84
CA GLY A 231 -4.63 -9.59 10.25
C GLY A 231 -5.97 -8.93 10.60
N MET A 232 -6.89 -8.80 9.65
CA MET A 232 -8.23 -8.25 9.88
C MET A 232 -9.23 -9.37 10.20
N ASN A 233 -10.17 -9.06 11.09
CA ASN A 233 -11.36 -9.89 11.28
C ASN A 233 -12.39 -9.61 10.16
N THR A 234 -13.48 -10.39 10.15
CA THR A 234 -14.52 -10.29 9.13
C THR A 234 -15.14 -8.89 9.04
N ILE A 235 -15.52 -8.29 10.17
CA ILE A 235 -16.17 -6.97 10.18
C ILE A 235 -15.23 -5.86 9.68
N THR A 236 -13.96 -5.90 10.08
CA THR A 236 -12.96 -4.93 9.61
C THR A 236 -12.73 -5.07 8.11
N LEU A 237 -12.63 -6.30 7.60
CA LEU A 237 -12.48 -6.53 6.16
C LEU A 237 -13.73 -6.12 5.38
N ASP A 238 -14.93 -6.36 5.92
CA ASP A 238 -16.18 -5.96 5.28
C ASP A 238 -16.29 -4.45 5.16
N TYR A 239 -15.92 -3.71 6.20
CA TYR A 239 -15.87 -2.25 6.16
C TYR A 239 -14.84 -1.76 5.14
N LEU A 240 -13.63 -2.33 5.13
CA LEU A 240 -12.60 -1.98 4.16
C LEU A 240 -13.07 -2.25 2.73
N LEU A 241 -13.70 -3.40 2.46
CA LEU A 241 -14.26 -3.70 1.15
C LEU A 241 -15.34 -2.70 0.76
N ALA A 242 -16.21 -2.29 1.69
CA ALA A 242 -17.21 -1.26 1.41
C ALA A 242 -16.56 0.08 1.03
N ALA A 243 -15.51 0.50 1.75
CA ALA A 243 -14.77 1.71 1.43
C ALA A 243 -14.06 1.61 0.06
N LEU A 244 -13.42 0.48 -0.23
CA LEU A 244 -12.77 0.24 -1.52
C LEU A 244 -13.77 0.19 -2.69
N TYR A 245 -14.94 -0.43 -2.52
CA TYR A 245 -16.00 -0.37 -3.53
C TYR A 245 -16.47 1.07 -3.77
N MET A 246 -16.59 1.88 -2.72
CA MET A 246 -16.93 3.30 -2.88
C MET A 246 -15.84 4.07 -3.63
N GLU A 247 -14.56 3.86 -3.32
CA GLU A 247 -13.44 4.50 -4.02
C GLU A 247 -13.34 4.07 -5.50
N ASN A 248 -13.82 2.87 -5.83
CA ASN A 248 -13.94 2.37 -7.20
C ASN A 248 -15.32 2.65 -7.83
N GLU A 249 -16.15 3.50 -7.22
CA GLU A 249 -17.48 3.91 -7.69
C GLU A 249 -18.50 2.75 -7.83
N GLU A 250 -18.22 1.60 -7.25
CA GLU A 250 -19.10 0.43 -7.16
C GLU A 250 -20.08 0.56 -5.98
N TYR A 251 -20.91 1.60 -6.02
CA TYR A 251 -21.76 2.01 -4.90
C TYR A 251 -22.77 0.94 -4.46
N SER A 252 -23.29 0.12 -5.38
CA SER A 252 -24.29 -0.92 -5.03
C SER A 252 -23.69 -1.99 -4.11
N GLN A 253 -22.47 -2.43 -4.40
CA GLN A 253 -21.71 -3.40 -3.64
C GLN A 253 -21.30 -2.83 -2.29
N SER A 254 -20.87 -1.56 -2.28
CA SER A 254 -20.55 -0.84 -1.05
C SER A 254 -21.76 -0.74 -0.11
N LEU A 255 -22.92 -0.26 -0.60
CA LEU A 255 -24.16 -0.13 0.18
C LEU A 255 -24.66 -1.48 0.72
N LYS A 256 -24.48 -2.56 -0.04
CA LYS A 256 -24.81 -3.92 0.42
C LYS A 256 -23.98 -4.31 1.65
N LEU A 257 -22.65 -4.16 1.58
CA LEU A 257 -21.76 -4.47 2.71
C LEU A 257 -22.02 -3.57 3.91
N ILE A 258 -22.28 -2.27 3.69
CA ILE A 258 -22.69 -1.35 4.76
C ILE A 258 -23.95 -1.87 5.46
N GLY A 259 -24.98 -2.27 4.70
CA GLY A 259 -26.21 -2.84 5.26
C GLY A 259 -25.94 -4.07 6.14
N GLU A 260 -25.09 -4.98 5.69
CA GLU A 260 -24.66 -6.17 6.44
C GLU A 260 -23.94 -5.81 7.75
N ILE A 261 -23.06 -4.80 7.74
CA ILE A 261 -22.34 -4.31 8.93
C ILE A 261 -23.31 -3.70 9.95
N LEU A 262 -24.29 -2.90 9.51
CA LEU A 262 -25.21 -2.19 10.40
C LEU A 262 -26.10 -3.16 11.19
N VAL A 263 -26.55 -4.25 10.57
CA VAL A 263 -27.38 -5.28 11.22
C VAL A 263 -26.56 -6.29 12.02
N SER A 264 -25.25 -6.39 11.77
CA SER A 264 -24.37 -7.34 12.44
C SER A 264 -24.32 -7.12 13.96
N ARG A 265 -24.41 -8.20 14.74
CA ARG A 265 -24.26 -8.19 16.20
C ARG A 265 -22.79 -8.16 16.63
N SER A 266 -21.87 -8.58 15.76
CA SER A 266 -20.43 -8.57 16.04
C SER A 266 -19.75 -7.24 15.71
N ALA A 267 -20.43 -6.36 14.96
CA ALA A 267 -19.92 -5.03 14.66
C ALA A 267 -20.06 -4.09 15.86
N SER A 268 -18.97 -3.40 16.19
CA SER A 268 -18.94 -2.38 17.25
C SER A 268 -19.78 -1.15 16.86
N ASN A 269 -20.23 -0.37 17.86
CA ASN A 269 -20.96 0.88 17.60
C ASN A 269 -20.13 1.84 16.74
N HIS A 270 -18.83 1.95 17.02
CA HIS A 270 -17.90 2.78 16.25
C HIS A 270 -17.80 2.33 14.79
N THR A 271 -17.72 1.02 14.51
CA THR A 271 -17.71 0.52 13.13
C THR A 271 -19.03 0.81 12.41
N LYS A 272 -20.16 0.70 13.12
CA LYS A 272 -21.48 1.03 12.55
C LYS A 272 -21.63 2.51 12.25
N GLU A 273 -21.07 3.38 13.09
CA GLU A 273 -21.02 4.82 12.85
C GLU A 273 -20.24 5.12 11.58
N LYS A 274 -19.00 4.63 11.46
CA LYS A 274 -18.20 4.74 10.23
C LYS A 274 -18.91 4.22 8.99
N ALA A 275 -19.68 3.14 9.10
CA ALA A 275 -20.45 2.59 8.00
C ALA A 275 -21.65 3.48 7.60
N ARG A 276 -22.25 4.22 8.55
CA ARG A 276 -23.28 5.24 8.23
C ARG A 276 -22.65 6.44 7.54
N ASP A 277 -21.52 6.94 8.04
CA ASP A 277 -20.81 8.05 7.41
C ASP A 277 -20.46 7.71 5.96
N LEU A 278 -19.96 6.49 5.72
CA LEU A 278 -19.67 6.00 4.37
C LEU A 278 -20.93 5.93 3.50
N LYS A 279 -22.08 5.55 4.07
CA LYS A 279 -23.37 5.54 3.37
C LYS A 279 -23.79 6.95 2.94
N ASP A 280 -23.66 7.91 3.85
CA ASP A 280 -24.05 9.29 3.61
C ASP A 280 -23.17 9.90 2.49
N MET A 281 -21.87 9.63 2.51
CA MET A 281 -20.96 10.04 1.42
C MET A 281 -21.34 9.46 0.06
N ILE A 282 -21.78 8.20 0.00
CA ILE A 282 -22.26 7.58 -1.25
C ILE A 282 -23.54 8.26 -1.74
N GLU A 283 -24.49 8.55 -0.85
CA GLU A 283 -25.73 9.23 -1.20
C GLU A 283 -25.48 10.66 -1.71
N GLU A 284 -24.51 11.37 -1.15
CA GLU A 284 -24.08 12.68 -1.65
C GLU A 284 -23.49 12.57 -3.06
N LYS A 285 -22.60 11.60 -3.30
CA LYS A 285 -22.02 11.33 -4.64
C LYS A 285 -23.05 10.89 -5.69
N GLN A 286 -24.16 10.28 -5.29
CA GLN A 286 -25.23 9.87 -6.22
C GLN A 286 -26.24 11.00 -6.51
N LYS A 287 -26.27 12.05 -5.68
CA LYS A 287 -27.15 13.22 -5.86
C LYS A 287 -26.52 14.34 -6.68
N GLY A 288 -25.19 14.41 -6.71
CA GLY A 288 -24.41 15.32 -7.56
C GLY A 288 -24.15 14.75 -8.94
#